data_AF-A0A524LID4-F1
#
_entry.id   AF-A0A524LID4-F1
#
_cell.length_a   1.000
_cell.length_b   1.000
_cell.length_c   1.000
_cell.angle_alpha   90.00
_cell.angle_beta   90.00
_cell.angle_gamma   90.00
#
_symmetry.space_group_name_H-M   'P 1'
#
loop_
_entity.id
_entity.type
_entity.pdbx_description
1 polymer ?
#
loop_
_entity_poly.entity_id
_entity_poly.type
_entity_poly.pdbx_seq_one_letter_code
_entity_poly.pdbx_strand_id
1 'polypeptide(L)'
;MQETGIIDQILGLFEDPLILIVTLWIIGIIIAVAIFRKSQSSKGPTKPTKQKTSKLKVKGHLMKQMQKMSSEAERDKDLTVPPVRSRQEIVSEMFESKTRAIGLEASTSIGHMPMSYTPLARFLKERNVAEDTVSAIIAGLMEEENEEDVKAIIEAAADSPGVNLFGPELNKAKMLAVEEWRNVKKPSET
;
A
#
# COMPACT_ATOMS: atom_id res chain seq x y z
N MET A 1 24.28 -22.51 44.02
CA MET A 1 24.76 -23.60 43.14
C MET A 1 23.89 -23.80 41.89
N GLN A 2 23.18 -22.77 41.39
CA GLN A 2 22.44 -22.85 40.11
C GLN A 2 22.97 -21.88 39.05
N GLU A 3 23.74 -20.85 39.44
CA GLU A 3 24.26 -19.84 38.50
C GLU A 3 25.47 -20.30 37.69
N THR A 4 26.25 -21.28 38.18
CA THR A 4 27.43 -21.80 37.47
C THR A 4 27.06 -22.66 36.26
N GLY A 5 25.90 -23.35 36.29
CA GLY A 5 25.48 -24.22 35.19
C GLY A 5 25.02 -23.47 33.92
N ILE A 6 24.52 -22.25 34.08
CA ILE A 6 24.13 -21.40 32.92
C ILE A 6 25.37 -20.86 32.22
N ILE A 7 26.39 -20.48 33.00
CA ILE A 7 27.66 -19.97 32.47
C ILE A 7 28.40 -21.09 31.71
N ASP A 8 28.40 -22.31 32.24
CA ASP A 8 29.02 -23.46 31.57
C ASP A 8 28.28 -23.88 30.28
N GLN A 9 26.94 -23.76 30.24
CA GLN A 9 26.17 -23.98 29.00
C GLN A 9 26.46 -22.91 27.93
N ILE A 10 26.64 -21.65 28.33
CA ILE A 10 27.00 -20.56 27.41
C ILE A 10 28.41 -20.76 26.88
N LEU A 11 29.37 -21.18 27.72
CA LEU A 11 30.74 -21.50 27.29
C LEU A 11 30.79 -22.70 26.34
N GLY A 12 30.00 -23.75 26.58
CA GLY A 12 29.91 -24.92 25.70
C GLY A 12 29.36 -24.62 24.30
N LEU A 13 28.54 -23.58 24.15
CA LEU A 13 28.04 -23.12 22.84
C LEU A 13 29.14 -22.44 21.99
N PHE A 14 30.25 -21.99 22.58
CA PHE A 14 31.38 -21.39 21.85
C PHE A 14 32.43 -22.42 21.40
N GLU A 15 32.34 -23.69 21.82
CA GLU A 15 33.24 -24.75 21.34
C GLU A 15 32.85 -25.28 19.95
N ASP A 16 31.61 -25.06 19.51
CA ASP A 16 31.17 -25.47 18.18
C ASP A 16 31.68 -24.47 17.12
N PRO A 17 32.56 -24.88 16.18
CA PRO A 17 33.09 -24.00 15.15
C PRO A 17 32.00 -23.40 14.25
N LEU A 18 30.84 -24.07 14.10
CA LEU A 18 29.71 -23.53 13.34
C LEU A 18 29.07 -22.32 14.03
N ILE A 19 28.90 -22.38 15.35
CA ILE A 19 28.29 -21.29 16.12
C ILE A 19 29.23 -20.07 16.13
N LEU A 20 30.53 -20.29 16.20
CA LEU A 20 31.53 -19.22 16.06
C LEU A 20 31.47 -18.50 14.70
N ILE A 21 31.32 -19.26 13.61
CA ILE A 21 31.20 -18.68 12.26
C ILE A 21 29.92 -17.85 12.13
N VAL A 22 28.78 -18.38 12.62
CA VAL A 22 27.49 -17.70 12.55
C VAL A 22 27.49 -16.41 13.39
N THR A 23 28.04 -16.45 14.60
CA THR A 23 28.14 -15.27 15.47
C THR A 23 29.05 -14.19 14.88
N LEU A 24 30.19 -14.55 14.28
CA LEU A 24 31.05 -13.62 13.54
C LEU A 24 30.33 -12.96 12.36
N TRP A 25 29.52 -13.72 11.63
CA TRP A 25 28.71 -13.21 10.52
C TRP A 25 27.67 -12.20 10.98
N ILE A 26 26.96 -12.50 12.08
CA ILE A 26 25.96 -11.60 12.68
C ILE A 26 26.61 -10.30 13.12
N ILE A 27 27.76 -10.36 13.80
CA ILE A 27 28.53 -9.17 14.22
C ILE A 27 28.97 -8.36 12.99
N GLY A 28 29.44 -9.02 11.93
CA GLY A 28 29.81 -8.38 10.67
C GLY A 28 28.66 -7.60 10.02
N ILE A 29 27.45 -8.19 9.98
CA ILE A 29 26.25 -7.53 9.48
C ILE A 29 25.90 -6.31 10.33
N ILE A 30 25.96 -6.42 11.66
CA ILE A 30 25.65 -5.31 12.58
C ILE A 30 26.63 -4.14 12.37
N ILE A 31 27.92 -4.42 12.23
CA ILE A 31 28.95 -3.40 11.97
C ILE A 31 28.72 -2.76 10.58
N ALA A 32 28.42 -3.56 9.56
CA ALA A 32 28.13 -3.05 8.22
C ALA A 32 26.92 -2.11 8.21
N VAL A 33 25.82 -2.49 8.90
CA VAL A 33 24.63 -1.65 9.06
C VAL A 33 24.93 -0.38 9.86
N ALA A 34 25.74 -0.47 10.92
CA ALA A 34 26.14 0.69 11.73
C ALA A 34 26.99 1.69 10.93
N ILE A 35 27.94 1.22 10.12
CA ILE A 35 28.74 2.06 9.23
C ILE A 35 27.86 2.67 8.13
N PHE A 36 26.96 1.89 7.54
CA PHE A 36 26.06 2.36 6.50
C PHE A 36 25.11 3.45 7.02
N ARG A 37 24.54 3.26 8.22
CA ARG A 37 23.70 4.26 8.91
C ARG A 37 24.49 5.51 9.30
N LYS A 38 25.75 5.37 9.75
CA LYS A 38 26.62 6.51 10.09
C LYS A 38 27.06 7.31 8.85
N SER A 39 27.14 6.67 7.67
CA SER A 39 27.47 7.35 6.41
C SER A 39 26.37 8.27 5.88
N GLN A 40 25.12 8.12 6.34
CA GLN A 40 23.99 8.95 5.92
C GLN A 40 23.81 10.25 6.73
N SER A 41 24.59 10.46 7.81
CA SER A 41 24.40 11.63 8.70
C SER A 41 25.57 12.63 8.74
N SER A 42 26.49 12.60 7.78
CA SER A 42 27.58 13.58 7.70
C SER A 42 28.01 13.84 6.25
N LYS A 43 27.34 14.79 5.58
CA LYS A 43 27.90 15.46 4.39
C LYS A 43 27.85 16.97 4.55
N GLY A 44 29.03 17.55 4.75
CA GLY A 44 29.36 18.92 4.38
C GLY A 44 30.55 19.48 5.18
N PRO A 45 31.56 20.15 4.55
CA PRO A 45 31.84 20.29 3.12
C PRO A 45 33.33 20.06 2.73
N THR A 46 33.58 19.28 1.68
CA THR A 46 34.89 19.28 0.99
C THR A 46 34.68 19.66 -0.48
N LYS A 47 35.47 20.65 -0.90
CA LYS A 47 35.47 21.44 -2.15
C LYS A 47 35.19 20.64 -3.44
N PRO A 48 34.52 21.23 -4.45
CA PRO A 48 34.25 20.57 -5.71
C PRO A 48 35.49 20.61 -6.63
N THR A 49 36.03 19.42 -6.88
CA THR A 49 36.99 19.16 -7.95
C THR A 49 36.30 19.31 -9.30
N LYS A 50 36.86 20.13 -10.19
CA LYS A 50 36.41 20.31 -11.58
C LYS A 50 36.34 18.95 -12.30
N GLN A 51 35.14 18.46 -12.61
CA GLN A 51 34.94 17.35 -13.54
C GLN A 51 34.45 17.88 -14.89
N LYS A 52 35.19 17.45 -15.92
CA LYS A 52 34.94 17.69 -17.35
C LYS A 52 33.48 17.41 -17.70
N THR A 53 32.82 18.42 -18.27
CA THR A 53 31.50 18.30 -18.90
C THR A 53 31.60 17.40 -20.13
N SER A 54 31.08 16.18 -20.05
CA SER A 54 30.63 15.45 -21.22
C SER A 54 29.51 16.25 -21.87
N LYS A 55 29.62 16.50 -23.17
CA LYS A 55 28.62 17.22 -23.96
C LYS A 55 27.34 16.38 -24.08
N LEU A 56 26.50 16.41 -23.05
CA LEU A 56 25.10 15.97 -23.17
C LEU A 56 24.35 17.10 -23.89
N LYS A 57 23.83 16.82 -25.09
CA LYS A 57 22.89 17.69 -25.79
C LYS A 57 21.59 17.78 -24.98
N VAL A 58 21.56 18.67 -23.99
CA VAL A 58 20.35 18.97 -23.23
C VAL A 58 19.57 20.05 -23.97
N LYS A 59 18.30 19.73 -24.25
CA LYS A 59 17.24 20.58 -24.79
C LYS A 59 17.40 22.03 -24.28
N GLY A 60 17.58 23.00 -25.18
CA GLY A 60 17.96 24.38 -24.84
C GLY A 60 17.03 25.11 -23.86
N HIS A 61 15.80 24.62 -23.68
CA HIS A 61 14.87 25.10 -22.64
C HIS A 61 15.37 24.84 -21.22
N LEU A 62 15.97 23.67 -20.98
CA LEU A 62 16.42 23.26 -19.66
C LEU A 62 17.70 24.03 -19.26
N MET A 63 18.60 24.26 -20.23
CA MET A 63 19.78 25.12 -20.01
C MET A 63 19.39 26.56 -19.68
N LYS A 64 18.42 27.15 -20.38
CA LYS A 64 17.92 28.49 -20.06
C LYS A 64 17.32 28.57 -18.66
N GLN A 65 16.61 27.53 -18.23
CA GLN A 65 16.00 27.47 -16.90
C GLN A 65 17.06 27.33 -15.80
N MET A 66 18.08 26.49 -16.02
CA MET A 66 19.21 26.37 -15.10
C MET A 66 20.01 27.67 -14.99
N GLN A 67 20.25 28.37 -16.11
CA GLN A 67 20.96 29.65 -16.13
C GLN A 67 20.17 30.76 -15.43
N LYS A 68 18.83 30.75 -15.54
CA LYS A 68 17.97 31.69 -14.83
C LYS A 68 18.03 31.44 -13.31
N MET A 69 17.93 30.17 -12.88
CA MET A 69 18.06 29.80 -11.46
C MET A 69 19.45 30.12 -10.88
N SER A 70 20.54 29.90 -11.63
CA SER A 70 21.88 30.28 -11.17
C SER A 70 22.03 31.80 -11.04
N SER A 71 21.45 32.57 -11.97
CA SER A 71 21.47 34.03 -11.90
C SER A 71 20.59 34.62 -10.79
N GLU A 72 19.55 33.90 -10.36
CA GLU A 72 18.71 34.26 -9.21
C GLU A 72 19.42 33.91 -7.89
N ALA A 73 20.13 32.78 -7.83
CA ALA A 73 20.95 32.39 -6.69
C ALA A 73 22.14 33.35 -6.43
N GLU A 74 22.77 33.90 -7.48
CA GLU A 74 23.86 34.86 -7.35
C GLU A 74 23.41 36.27 -6.91
N ARG A 75 22.10 36.54 -6.89
CA ARG A 75 21.54 37.87 -6.59
C ARG A 75 20.82 37.95 -5.24
N ASP A 76 21.01 36.97 -4.34
CA ASP A 76 20.30 36.86 -3.05
C ASP A 76 18.78 37.05 -3.17
N LYS A 77 18.19 36.66 -4.32
CA LYS A 77 16.75 36.63 -4.51
C LYS A 77 16.26 35.22 -4.23
N ASP A 78 15.14 35.11 -3.51
CA ASP A 78 14.50 33.82 -3.23
C ASP A 78 14.35 33.01 -4.52
N LEU A 79 15.05 31.87 -4.57
CA LEU A 79 15.06 30.95 -5.69
C LEU A 79 13.63 30.55 -6.01
N THR A 80 13.13 30.93 -7.20
CA THR A 80 11.81 30.51 -7.64
C THR A 80 11.91 29.08 -8.14
N VAL A 81 11.93 28.12 -7.20
CA VAL A 81 11.96 26.70 -7.51
C VAL A 81 10.66 26.35 -8.22
N PRO A 82 10.69 25.82 -9.45
CA PRO A 82 9.47 25.39 -10.11
C PRO A 82 8.81 24.31 -9.25
N PRO A 83 7.48 24.33 -9.04
CA PRO A 83 6.80 23.33 -8.24
C PRO A 83 7.00 21.97 -8.90
N VAL A 84 7.89 21.16 -8.34
CA VAL A 84 8.15 19.80 -8.83
C VAL A 84 6.99 18.94 -8.31
N ARG A 85 5.94 18.84 -9.13
CA ARG A 85 4.80 17.97 -8.84
C ARG A 85 5.28 16.52 -8.74
N SER A 86 4.75 15.80 -7.75
CA SER A 86 5.06 14.37 -7.62
C SER A 86 4.46 13.59 -8.80
N ARG A 87 5.00 12.40 -9.11
CA ARG A 87 4.45 11.56 -10.19
C ARG A 87 2.97 11.23 -9.94
N GLN A 88 2.63 11.00 -8.68
CA GLN A 88 1.28 10.73 -8.22
C GLN A 88 0.35 11.92 -8.48
N GLU A 89 0.79 13.13 -8.18
CA GLU A 89 0.03 14.36 -8.42
C GLU A 89 -0.23 14.60 -9.91
N ILE A 90 0.79 14.37 -10.76
CA ILE A 90 0.67 14.47 -12.22
C ILE A 90 -0.32 13.44 -12.78
N VAL A 91 -0.27 12.20 -12.28
CA VAL A 91 -1.19 11.13 -12.68
C VAL A 91 -2.61 11.43 -12.22
N SER A 92 -2.78 11.93 -11.00
CA SER A 92 -4.09 12.26 -10.44
C SER A 92 -4.75 13.40 -11.21
N GLU A 93 -4.01 14.46 -11.54
CA GLU A 93 -4.50 15.57 -12.36
C GLU A 93 -4.88 15.10 -13.79
N MET A 94 -4.09 14.21 -14.38
CA MET A 94 -4.44 13.61 -15.67
C MET A 94 -5.71 12.76 -15.60
N PHE A 95 -5.90 12.01 -14.53
CA PHE A 95 -7.09 11.21 -14.31
C PHE A 95 -8.33 12.08 -14.13
N GLU A 96 -8.26 13.10 -13.28
CA GLU A 96 -9.33 14.09 -13.06
C GLU A 96 -9.69 14.85 -14.34
N SER A 97 -8.68 15.23 -15.13
CA SER A 97 -8.89 15.91 -16.41
C SER A 97 -9.64 15.01 -17.41
N LYS A 98 -9.26 13.73 -17.52
CA LYS A 98 -9.90 12.79 -18.43
C LYS A 98 -11.30 12.38 -17.97
N THR A 99 -11.53 12.21 -16.67
CA THR A 99 -12.85 11.89 -16.10
C THR A 99 -13.82 13.05 -16.26
N ARG A 100 -13.38 14.29 -16.00
CA ARG A 100 -14.21 15.48 -16.27
C ARG A 100 -14.52 15.64 -17.76
N ALA A 101 -13.59 15.31 -18.65
CA ALA A 101 -13.80 15.40 -20.11
C ALA A 101 -14.89 14.44 -20.63
N ILE A 102 -15.16 13.34 -19.92
CA ILE A 102 -16.25 12.40 -20.23
C ILE A 102 -17.52 12.66 -19.39
N GLY A 103 -17.57 13.78 -18.65
CA GLY A 103 -18.72 14.18 -17.85
C GLY A 103 -18.88 13.41 -16.54
N LEU A 104 -17.84 12.74 -16.06
CA LEU A 104 -17.84 12.02 -14.80
C LEU A 104 -17.02 12.79 -13.75
N GLU A 105 -17.58 12.96 -12.55
CA GLU A 105 -16.81 13.45 -11.40
C GLU A 105 -16.00 12.30 -10.80
N ALA A 106 -14.68 12.49 -10.67
CA ALA A 106 -13.85 11.59 -9.90
C ALA A 106 -14.32 11.64 -8.44
N SER A 107 -14.77 10.50 -7.91
CA SER A 107 -15.24 10.42 -6.53
C SER A 107 -14.09 10.77 -5.58
N THR A 108 -14.23 11.89 -4.87
CA THR A 108 -13.28 12.36 -3.85
C THR A 108 -13.29 11.49 -2.59
N SER A 109 -14.19 10.51 -2.49
CA SER A 109 -14.18 9.54 -1.40
C SER A 109 -13.15 8.44 -1.67
N ILE A 110 -11.92 8.66 -1.19
CA ILE A 110 -10.96 7.59 -0.94
C ILE A 110 -11.66 6.62 0.05
N GLY A 111 -12.26 5.54 -0.45
CA GLY A 111 -12.81 4.46 0.39
C GLY A 111 -14.27 4.07 0.17
N HIS A 112 -15.03 4.73 -0.69
CA HIS A 112 -16.39 4.29 -1.01
C HIS A 112 -16.55 4.05 -2.52
N MET A 113 -16.34 2.79 -2.92
CA MET A 113 -16.99 2.29 -4.12
C MET A 113 -18.50 2.26 -3.85
N PRO A 114 -19.35 2.80 -4.74
CA PRO A 114 -20.79 2.64 -4.61
C PRO A 114 -21.12 1.14 -4.51
N MET A 115 -21.67 0.71 -3.38
CA MET A 115 -21.98 -0.71 -3.10
C MET A 115 -23.05 -1.30 -4.03
N SER A 116 -23.60 -0.51 -4.96
CA SER A 116 -24.61 -0.88 -5.94
C SER A 116 -24.15 -1.83 -7.06
N TYR A 117 -22.87 -2.24 -7.08
CA TYR A 117 -22.31 -2.99 -8.21
C TYR A 117 -21.88 -4.43 -7.91
N THR A 118 -21.91 -4.90 -6.66
CA THR A 118 -21.58 -6.32 -6.42
C THR A 118 -22.74 -7.21 -6.87
N PRO A 119 -22.47 -8.36 -7.51
CA PRO A 119 -23.47 -9.37 -7.88
C PRO A 119 -24.43 -9.72 -6.73
N LEU A 120 -23.91 -9.83 -5.51
CA LEU A 120 -24.72 -10.07 -4.31
C LEU A 120 -25.62 -8.87 -3.98
N ALA A 121 -25.10 -7.64 -3.96
CA ALA A 121 -25.88 -6.44 -3.67
C ALA A 121 -27.06 -6.30 -4.65
N ARG A 122 -26.78 -6.51 -5.93
CA ARG A 122 -27.79 -6.47 -6.98
C ARG A 122 -28.87 -7.53 -6.78
N PHE A 123 -28.46 -8.76 -6.47
CA PHE A 123 -29.37 -9.87 -6.22
C PHE A 123 -30.31 -9.63 -5.01
N LEU A 124 -29.81 -8.98 -3.96
CA LEU A 124 -30.60 -8.60 -2.80
C LEU A 124 -31.54 -7.42 -3.11
N LYS A 125 -31.06 -6.43 -3.85
CA LYS A 125 -31.85 -5.26 -4.27
C LYS A 125 -33.01 -5.64 -5.19
N GLU A 126 -32.81 -6.61 -6.09
CA GLU A 126 -33.86 -7.17 -6.95
C GLU A 126 -35.01 -7.83 -6.16
N ARG A 127 -34.79 -8.18 -4.89
CA ARG A 127 -35.81 -8.70 -3.96
C ARG A 127 -36.36 -7.67 -2.98
N ASN A 128 -36.16 -6.39 -3.24
CA ASN A 128 -36.60 -5.29 -2.37
C ASN A 128 -35.99 -5.33 -0.95
N VAL A 129 -34.78 -5.89 -0.79
CA VAL A 129 -34.04 -5.74 0.45
C VAL A 129 -33.59 -4.28 0.59
N ALA A 130 -33.78 -3.69 1.77
CA ALA A 130 -33.39 -2.32 2.04
C ALA A 130 -31.87 -2.12 1.85
N GLU A 131 -31.47 -1.00 1.25
CA GLU A 131 -30.07 -0.73 0.91
C GLU A 131 -29.17 -0.70 2.15
N ASP A 132 -29.69 -0.21 3.27
CA ASP A 132 -29.00 -0.25 4.57
C ASP A 132 -28.73 -1.69 5.03
N THR A 133 -29.68 -2.61 4.84
CA THR A 133 -29.51 -4.03 5.16
C THR A 133 -28.50 -4.69 4.22
N VAL A 134 -28.57 -4.37 2.91
CA VAL A 134 -27.61 -4.88 1.93
C VAL A 134 -26.19 -4.43 2.27
N SER A 135 -26.01 -3.16 2.64
CA SER A 135 -24.69 -2.63 3.01
C SER A 135 -24.14 -3.27 4.29
N ALA A 136 -25.00 -3.48 5.29
CA ALA A 136 -24.62 -4.17 6.53
C ALA A 136 -24.17 -5.63 6.27
N ILE A 137 -24.90 -6.36 5.41
CA ILE A 137 -24.54 -7.73 5.04
C ILE A 137 -23.19 -7.78 4.33
N ILE A 138 -22.95 -6.86 3.38
CA ILE A 138 -21.69 -6.81 2.63
C ILE A 138 -20.52 -6.43 3.54
N ALA A 139 -20.72 -5.47 4.45
CA ALA A 139 -19.71 -5.09 5.42
C ALA A 139 -19.32 -6.30 6.29
N GLY A 140 -20.29 -7.01 6.86
CA GLY A 140 -20.03 -8.23 7.63
C GLY A 140 -19.32 -9.30 6.80
N LEU A 141 -19.73 -9.49 5.54
CA LEU A 141 -19.09 -10.45 4.63
C LEU A 141 -17.60 -10.16 4.41
N MET A 142 -17.21 -8.89 4.31
CA MET A 142 -15.82 -8.49 4.07
C MET A 142 -14.91 -8.67 5.29
N GLU A 143 -15.49 -8.65 6.50
CA GLU A 143 -14.76 -8.82 7.75
C GLU A 143 -14.40 -10.29 8.02
N GLU A 144 -15.19 -11.23 7.50
CA GLU A 144 -14.98 -12.66 7.78
C GLU A 144 -13.75 -13.29 7.11
N GLU A 145 -13.20 -14.29 7.77
CA GLU A 145 -12.02 -15.06 7.33
C GLU A 145 -12.35 -16.45 6.82
N ASN A 146 -13.54 -17.00 7.15
CA ASN A 146 -13.93 -18.35 6.76
C ASN A 146 -15.12 -18.36 5.80
N GLU A 147 -15.09 -19.30 4.85
CA GLU A 147 -16.19 -19.51 3.90
C GLU A 147 -17.49 -19.97 4.60
N GLU A 148 -17.38 -20.70 5.70
CA GLU A 148 -18.53 -21.19 6.48
C GLU A 148 -19.24 -20.03 7.20
N ASP A 149 -18.48 -19.09 7.77
CA ASP A 149 -19.01 -17.90 8.45
C ASP A 149 -19.69 -16.97 7.45
N VAL A 150 -19.12 -16.81 6.26
CA VAL A 150 -19.75 -16.12 5.12
C VAL A 150 -21.14 -16.68 4.80
N LYS A 151 -21.27 -18.02 4.73
CA LYS A 151 -22.58 -18.66 4.47
C LYS A 151 -23.54 -18.48 5.64
N ALA A 152 -23.04 -18.51 6.87
CA ALA A 152 -23.81 -18.31 8.09
C ALA A 152 -24.37 -16.89 8.19
N ILE A 153 -23.61 -15.86 7.77
CA ILE A 153 -24.09 -14.47 7.71
C ILE A 153 -25.29 -14.35 6.78
N ILE A 154 -25.23 -14.95 5.59
CA ILE A 154 -26.34 -14.92 4.63
C ILE A 154 -27.56 -15.69 5.14
N GLU A 155 -27.35 -16.79 5.86
CA GLU A 155 -28.42 -17.56 6.50
C GLU A 155 -29.11 -16.77 7.61
N ALA A 156 -28.33 -16.17 8.51
CA ALA A 156 -28.85 -15.29 9.56
C ALA A 156 -29.55 -14.04 8.99
N ALA A 157 -29.01 -13.50 7.89
CA ALA A 157 -29.63 -12.39 7.18
C ALA A 157 -30.97 -12.80 6.55
N ALA A 158 -31.11 -14.02 6.03
CA ALA A 158 -32.36 -14.52 5.47
C ALA A 158 -33.48 -14.71 6.50
N ASP A 159 -33.11 -14.93 7.77
CA ASP A 159 -34.07 -14.99 8.87
C ASP A 159 -34.48 -13.59 9.37
N SER A 160 -33.82 -12.53 8.90
CA SER A 160 -34.06 -11.16 9.35
C SER A 160 -35.32 -10.56 8.69
N PRO A 161 -36.10 -9.75 9.45
CA PRO A 161 -37.29 -9.11 8.91
C PRO A 161 -36.93 -8.18 7.75
N GLY A 162 -37.48 -8.45 6.56
CA GLY A 162 -37.24 -7.67 5.34
C GLY A 162 -36.33 -8.36 4.32
N VAL A 163 -35.69 -9.48 4.66
CA VAL A 163 -34.87 -10.29 3.74
C VAL A 163 -35.56 -11.62 3.52
N ASN A 164 -36.59 -11.65 2.66
CA ASN A 164 -37.36 -12.87 2.39
C ASN A 164 -36.63 -13.78 1.38
N LEU A 165 -35.53 -14.43 1.81
CA LEU A 165 -34.78 -15.38 0.99
C LEU A 165 -35.08 -16.81 1.43
N PHE A 166 -35.72 -17.61 0.57
CA PHE A 166 -36.07 -18.99 0.90
C PHE A 166 -35.62 -19.99 -0.18
N GLY A 167 -35.27 -21.20 0.26
CA GLY A 167 -34.97 -22.36 -0.59
C GLY A 167 -33.90 -22.09 -1.65
N PRO A 168 -34.23 -22.13 -2.96
CA PRO A 168 -33.25 -21.97 -4.04
C PRO A 168 -32.61 -20.57 -4.06
N GLU A 169 -33.32 -19.56 -3.57
CA GLU A 169 -32.87 -18.17 -3.55
C GLU A 169 -31.79 -17.94 -2.52
N LEU A 170 -31.97 -18.54 -1.33
CA LEU A 170 -31.00 -18.54 -0.26
C LEU A 170 -29.70 -19.23 -0.70
N ASN A 171 -29.81 -20.38 -1.37
CA ASN A 171 -28.64 -21.09 -1.90
C ASN A 171 -27.88 -20.26 -2.93
N LYS A 172 -28.59 -19.54 -3.81
CA LYS A 172 -27.97 -18.64 -4.77
C LYS A 172 -27.31 -17.43 -4.10
N ALA A 173 -27.91 -16.86 -3.05
CA ALA A 173 -27.29 -15.80 -2.24
C ALA A 173 -25.98 -16.30 -1.58
N LYS A 174 -26.01 -17.49 -0.96
CA LYS A 174 -24.83 -18.11 -0.34
C LYS A 174 -23.70 -18.31 -1.36
N MET A 175 -24.01 -18.79 -2.56
CA MET A 175 -23.00 -18.95 -3.63
C MET A 175 -22.38 -17.62 -4.06
N LEU A 176 -23.21 -16.61 -4.33
CA LEU A 176 -22.73 -15.29 -4.74
C LEU A 176 -21.87 -14.63 -3.64
N ALA A 177 -22.26 -14.77 -2.38
CA ALA A 177 -21.50 -14.24 -1.25
C ALA A 177 -20.11 -14.88 -1.14
N VAL A 178 -20.01 -16.20 -1.31
CA VAL A 178 -18.71 -16.91 -1.30
C VAL A 178 -17.83 -16.49 -2.47
N GLU A 179 -18.42 -16.33 -3.66
CA GLU A 179 -17.70 -15.89 -4.85
C GLU A 179 -17.11 -14.48 -4.68
N GLU A 180 -17.93 -13.54 -4.21
CA GLU A 180 -17.49 -12.17 -3.91
C GLU A 180 -16.41 -12.15 -2.82
N TRP A 181 -16.62 -12.86 -1.71
CA TRP A 181 -15.63 -12.97 -0.64
C TRP A 181 -14.29 -13.54 -1.13
N ARG A 182 -14.34 -14.60 -1.96
CA ARG A 182 -13.13 -15.19 -2.55
C ARG A 182 -12.41 -14.22 -3.48
N ASN A 183 -13.15 -13.43 -4.27
CA ASN A 183 -12.58 -12.42 -5.15
C ASN A 183 -11.90 -11.29 -4.37
N VAL A 184 -12.41 -10.94 -3.19
CA VAL A 184 -11.79 -9.93 -2.30
C VAL A 184 -10.55 -10.49 -1.60
N LYS A 185 -10.59 -11.74 -1.09
CA LYS A 185 -9.47 -12.35 -0.36
C LYS A 185 -8.35 -12.86 -1.25
N LYS A 186 -8.62 -13.18 -2.51
CA LYS A 186 -7.59 -13.40 -3.52
C LYS A 186 -7.33 -12.08 -4.23
N PRO A 187 -6.41 -11.22 -3.76
CA PRO A 187 -5.94 -10.15 -4.62
C PRO A 187 -5.42 -10.82 -5.88
N SER A 188 -6.03 -10.50 -7.03
CA SER A 188 -5.53 -10.94 -8.32
C SER A 188 -4.04 -10.61 -8.37
N GLU A 189 -3.19 -11.63 -8.43
CA GLU A 189 -1.81 -11.46 -8.82
C GLU A 189 -1.82 -10.88 -10.25
N THR A 190 -1.67 -9.57 -10.34
CA THR A 190 -1.51 -8.81 -11.59
C THR A 190 -0.34 -7.85 -11.42
#